data_AF-A0A536LKK2-F1
#
_entry.id   AF-A0A536LKK2-F1
#
_cell.length_a   1.000
_cell.length_b   1.000
_cell.length_c   1.000
_cell.angle_alpha   90.00
_cell.angle_beta   90.00
_cell.angle_gamma   90.00
#
_symmetry.space_group_name_H-M   'P 1'
#
loop_
_entity.id
_entity.type
_entity.pdbx_description
1 polymer ?
#
loop_
_entity_poly.entity_id
_entity_poly.type
_entity_poly.pdbx_seq_one_letter_code
_entity_poly.pdbx_strand_id
1 'polypeptide(L)'
;MDGESGAGAVRERDRAVTRPSRIVLTGFSGAGKTAVASIVSGTLGWEIADTDDMVQRAAGKSILEIFRDGGQELFRDLEKEAIRTACARERVVVSTGGGAVLRAENRRSIADGGFVVCLEARPETIFRRLSSGGRALDRPLLASGDPLSRIRMLKEARQHLYALCDWTIHTDVLTPKQVAAEVARAYKDISASVSTDPDRLGALTDRNTETPPGTLHTVPEGAAAMVRTASGEYPVLAGWGMLSGLGKRLREAGIARQVYVISDEAVFHHYGDEVESALRSAEVPFDAYTVPPGEASKSLGTASEIYDWLVERRAERGHTIVALGGGMVTDLAGYVAATFARGIPLVHVPTSVLGMVDAAIGGKVGVNHPRAKNVIGAFYQPRLVLADVAALRTLPPREYFSGWAEVIKHAMIADGDLLSFLEEESGQIQKLESGPTTEAIRQSIAIKARVVSADEREETGERTTLNYGHTLAHAIESATGYGRFLHGEAVAIGMTAAARISERLGLLSPDAIERQQRLLEAYRLPLKAEGIDRDRVEAAMALDKKVRGENVQWVLLEGIGQPVLREDVPKDVVEEALREVLR
;
A
#
# COMPACT_ATOMS: atom_id res chain seq x y z
N MET A 1 -40.09 73.10 -6.20
CA MET A 1 -40.28 72.43 -4.89
C MET A 1 -40.74 70.99 -5.12
N ASP A 2 -40.01 70.29 -5.97
CA ASP A 2 -38.96 69.32 -5.62
C ASP A 2 -39.36 68.25 -4.61
N GLY A 3 -39.38 67.01 -5.12
CA GLY A 3 -39.54 65.77 -4.36
C GLY A 3 -39.74 64.58 -5.30
N GLU A 4 -38.79 64.38 -6.22
CA GLU A 4 -38.80 63.41 -7.33
C GLU A 4 -38.79 61.93 -6.91
N SER A 5 -39.50 61.17 -7.73
CA SER A 5 -39.32 59.76 -8.06
C SER A 5 -37.89 59.39 -8.43
N GLY A 6 -37.40 58.24 -7.93
CA GLY A 6 -36.10 57.68 -8.32
C GLY A 6 -36.11 56.16 -8.37
N ALA A 7 -36.74 55.60 -9.40
CA ALA A 7 -36.38 54.28 -9.92
C ALA A 7 -35.16 54.46 -10.82
N GLY A 8 -34.04 53.79 -10.55
CA GLY A 8 -32.90 53.81 -11.45
C GLY A 8 -31.56 53.43 -10.81
N ALA A 9 -31.03 52.29 -11.27
CA ALA A 9 -29.62 51.89 -11.22
C ALA A 9 -29.02 51.58 -9.85
N VAL A 10 -29.16 50.31 -9.44
CA VAL A 10 -28.07 49.62 -8.72
C VAL A 10 -26.85 49.71 -9.64
N ARG A 11 -25.93 50.63 -9.34
CA ARG A 11 -24.59 50.63 -9.93
C ARG A 11 -23.88 49.37 -9.41
N GLU A 12 -23.83 48.33 -10.24
CA GLU A 12 -22.74 47.35 -10.20
C GLU A 12 -21.43 48.14 -10.17
N ARG A 13 -20.81 48.21 -8.98
CA ARG A 13 -19.40 48.59 -8.91
C ARG A 13 -18.65 47.41 -9.50
N ASP A 14 -18.03 47.62 -10.65
CA ASP A 14 -16.90 46.82 -11.13
C ASP A 14 -15.93 46.62 -9.96
N ARG A 15 -16.03 45.49 -9.26
CA ARG A 15 -14.90 44.99 -8.46
C ARG A 15 -13.88 44.57 -9.50
N ALA A 16 -12.89 45.43 -9.74
CA ALA A 16 -11.72 45.07 -10.53
C ALA A 16 -11.25 43.69 -10.05
N VAL A 17 -11.34 42.68 -10.91
CA VAL A 17 -10.98 41.31 -10.54
C VAL A 17 -9.48 41.28 -10.34
N THR A 18 -9.06 41.38 -9.07
CA THR A 18 -7.65 41.43 -8.69
C THR A 18 -7.05 40.04 -8.87
N ARG A 19 -6.18 39.89 -9.87
CA ARG A 19 -5.40 38.67 -10.08
C ARG A 19 -4.32 38.52 -9.00
N PRO A 20 -3.85 37.29 -8.71
CA PRO A 20 -2.71 37.09 -7.82
C PRO A 20 -1.50 37.85 -8.36
N SER A 21 -0.80 38.58 -7.50
CA SER A 21 0.36 39.38 -7.90
C SER A 21 1.64 38.54 -8.04
N ARG A 22 1.57 37.22 -7.82
CA ARG A 22 2.70 36.29 -7.91
C ARG A 22 2.29 34.96 -8.50
N ILE A 23 3.23 34.32 -9.20
CA ILE A 23 3.11 32.93 -9.67
C ILE A 23 4.11 32.10 -8.87
N VAL A 24 3.67 30.99 -8.27
CA VAL A 24 4.53 30.11 -7.48
C VAL A 24 4.58 28.74 -8.13
N LEU A 25 5.75 28.34 -8.58
CA LEU A 25 5.99 27.03 -9.20
C LEU A 25 6.39 26.02 -8.13
N THR A 26 5.56 24.98 -7.96
CA THR A 26 5.79 23.85 -7.06
C THR A 26 5.99 22.55 -7.85
N GLY A 27 6.32 21.45 -7.18
CA GLY A 27 6.56 20.14 -7.80
C GLY A 27 7.90 19.53 -7.40
N PHE A 28 8.10 18.25 -7.76
CA PHE A 28 9.28 17.49 -7.34
C PHE A 28 10.60 18.08 -7.88
N SER A 29 11.72 17.79 -7.21
CA SER A 29 13.04 18.24 -7.68
C SER A 29 13.36 17.63 -9.06
N GLY A 30 13.82 18.42 -10.02
CA GLY A 30 14.01 17.97 -11.41
C GLY A 30 12.78 18.10 -12.33
N ALA A 31 11.64 18.62 -11.84
CA ALA A 31 10.47 18.90 -12.68
C ALA A 31 10.65 20.10 -13.64
N GLY A 32 11.71 20.92 -13.48
CA GLY A 32 12.03 22.04 -14.37
C GLY A 32 11.64 23.43 -13.88
N LYS A 33 11.27 23.57 -12.60
CA LYS A 33 10.75 24.81 -11.98
C LYS A 33 11.65 26.04 -12.21
N THR A 34 12.94 25.98 -11.87
CA THR A 34 13.87 27.11 -12.03
C THR A 34 13.98 27.57 -13.49
N ALA A 35 14.04 26.63 -14.43
CA ALA A 35 14.12 26.94 -15.87
C ALA A 35 12.82 27.58 -16.39
N VAL A 36 11.67 27.04 -15.98
CA VAL A 36 10.36 27.58 -16.35
C VAL A 36 10.14 28.95 -15.73
N ALA A 37 10.49 29.14 -14.45
CA ALA A 37 10.35 30.40 -13.74
C ALA A 37 11.06 31.55 -14.47
N SER A 38 12.29 31.32 -14.94
CA SER A 38 13.06 32.30 -15.71
C SER A 38 12.41 32.69 -17.04
N ILE A 39 11.78 31.74 -17.73
CA ILE A 39 11.10 32.02 -19.01
C ILE A 39 9.78 32.76 -18.76
N VAL A 40 9.00 32.33 -17.77
CA VAL A 40 7.73 32.98 -17.41
C VAL A 40 7.98 34.40 -16.94
N SER A 41 8.98 34.63 -16.08
CA SER A 41 9.30 35.96 -15.58
C SER A 41 9.73 36.90 -16.70
N GLY A 42 10.56 36.43 -17.65
CA GLY A 42 10.92 37.20 -18.84
C GLY A 42 9.73 37.50 -19.76
N THR A 43 8.78 36.56 -19.89
CA THR A 43 7.57 36.74 -20.71
C THR A 43 6.62 37.77 -20.10
N LEU A 44 6.50 37.80 -18.76
CA LEU A 44 5.60 38.70 -18.03
C LEU A 44 6.27 40.03 -17.63
N GLY A 45 7.59 40.16 -17.75
CA GLY A 45 8.36 41.29 -17.23
C GLY A 45 8.37 41.35 -15.70
N TRP A 46 8.35 40.19 -15.04
CA TRP A 46 8.29 40.03 -13.58
C TRP A 46 9.66 39.65 -13.00
N GLU A 47 9.85 39.87 -11.71
CA GLU A 47 11.04 39.39 -11.00
C GLU A 47 11.03 37.87 -10.85
N ILE A 48 12.20 37.28 -10.59
CA ILE A 48 12.34 35.86 -10.25
C ILE A 48 12.88 35.72 -8.82
N ALA A 49 12.31 34.79 -8.07
CA ALA A 49 12.84 34.36 -6.78
C ALA A 49 12.94 32.84 -6.75
N ASP A 50 14.16 32.30 -6.77
CA ASP A 50 14.39 30.87 -6.52
C ASP A 50 14.72 30.67 -5.03
N THR A 51 13.89 29.91 -4.33
CA THR A 51 14.02 29.74 -2.87
C THR A 51 15.26 28.94 -2.51
N ASP A 52 15.69 27.99 -3.35
CA ASP A 52 16.90 27.20 -3.10
C ASP A 52 18.15 28.09 -3.20
N ASP A 53 18.17 29.04 -4.15
CA ASP A 53 19.23 30.06 -4.26
C ASP A 53 19.19 31.08 -3.11
N MET A 54 18.01 31.39 -2.58
CA MET A 54 17.86 32.27 -1.41
C MET A 54 18.38 31.62 -0.14
N VAL A 55 18.08 30.33 0.09
CA VAL A 55 18.60 29.56 1.22
C VAL A 55 20.14 29.51 1.20
N GLN A 56 20.73 29.19 0.05
CA GLN A 56 22.19 29.12 -0.08
C GLN A 56 22.87 30.47 0.17
N ARG A 57 22.29 31.56 -0.36
CA ARG A 57 22.78 32.93 -0.12
C ARG A 57 22.69 33.35 1.35
N ALA A 58 21.59 33.00 2.03
CA ALA A 58 21.41 33.31 3.44
C ALA A 58 22.37 32.52 4.35
N ALA A 59 22.63 31.26 4.02
CA ALA A 59 23.52 30.39 4.79
C ALA A 59 25.01 30.60 4.46
N GLY A 60 25.34 31.21 3.31
CA GLY A 60 26.70 31.28 2.79
C GLY A 60 27.30 29.91 2.45
N LYS A 61 26.44 28.89 2.27
CA LYS A 61 26.78 27.47 2.13
C LYS A 61 25.90 26.83 1.05
N SER A 62 26.42 25.79 0.41
CA SER A 62 25.64 24.90 -0.47
C SER A 62 24.58 24.14 0.34
N ILE A 63 23.54 23.61 -0.33
CA ILE A 63 22.50 22.83 0.34
C ILE A 63 23.10 21.56 0.97
N LEU A 64 24.10 20.96 0.33
CA LEU A 64 24.83 19.81 0.88
C LEU A 64 25.56 20.14 2.17
N GLU A 65 26.25 21.28 2.23
CA GLU A 65 26.93 21.74 3.44
C GLU A 65 25.95 22.02 4.58
N ILE A 66 24.79 22.61 4.28
CA ILE A 66 23.74 22.84 5.28
C ILE A 66 23.24 21.50 5.84
N PHE A 67 22.96 20.52 4.98
CA PHE A 67 22.52 19.19 5.45
C PHE A 67 23.58 18.44 6.25
N ARG A 68 24.85 18.56 5.87
CA ARG A 68 25.96 17.91 6.59
C ARG A 68 26.22 18.55 7.95
N ASP A 69 26.21 19.88 8.03
CA ASP A 69 26.64 20.60 9.23
C ASP A 69 25.50 20.79 10.24
N GLY A 70 24.26 20.91 9.77
CA GLY A 70 23.09 21.24 10.61
C GLY A 70 21.87 20.35 10.40
N GLY A 71 21.99 19.29 9.59
CA GLY A 71 20.91 18.34 9.36
C GLY A 71 19.76 18.90 8.53
N GLN A 72 18.70 18.10 8.39
CA GLN A 72 17.55 18.46 7.55
C GLN A 72 16.64 19.52 8.18
N GLU A 73 16.53 19.57 9.51
CA GLU A 73 15.67 20.55 10.18
C GLU A 73 16.16 21.98 9.98
N LEU A 74 17.47 22.23 10.10
CA LEU A 74 18.04 23.56 9.85
C LEU A 74 17.77 24.03 8.42
N PHE A 75 17.93 23.14 7.43
CA PHE A 75 17.58 23.45 6.05
C PHE A 75 16.11 23.83 5.91
N ARG A 76 15.20 23.11 6.60
CA ARG A 76 13.75 23.38 6.53
C ARG A 76 13.37 24.71 7.18
N ASP A 77 14.08 25.13 8.22
CA ASP A 77 13.89 26.45 8.84
C ASP A 77 14.36 27.57 7.92
N LEU A 78 15.50 27.42 7.27
CA LEU A 78 15.97 28.36 6.25
C LEU A 78 15.04 28.41 5.02
N GLU A 79 14.54 27.25 4.58
CA GLU A 79 13.58 27.13 3.47
C GLU A 79 12.27 27.87 3.78
N LYS A 80 11.78 27.76 5.03
CA LYS A 80 10.60 28.51 5.51
C LYS A 80 10.79 30.01 5.40
N GLU A 81 11.92 30.54 5.86
CA GLU A 81 12.18 32.00 5.81
C GLU A 81 12.39 32.50 4.37
N ALA A 82 13.06 31.70 3.52
CA ALA A 82 13.22 32.00 2.10
C ALA A 82 11.87 32.06 1.37
N ILE A 83 10.97 31.10 1.62
CA ILE A 83 9.61 31.09 1.06
C ILE A 83 8.82 32.31 1.52
N ARG A 84 8.86 32.63 2.82
CA ARG A 84 8.19 33.81 3.38
C ARG A 84 8.68 35.10 2.71
N THR A 85 9.99 35.25 2.57
CA THR A 85 10.62 36.42 1.93
C THR A 85 10.28 36.51 0.43
N ALA A 86 10.29 35.39 -0.28
CA ALA A 86 9.96 35.35 -1.71
C ALA A 86 8.49 35.67 -1.95
N CYS A 87 7.59 35.10 -1.14
CA CYS A 87 6.15 35.24 -1.27
C CYS A 87 5.61 36.60 -0.78
N ALA A 88 6.41 37.38 -0.04
CA ALA A 88 6.08 38.74 0.36
C ALA A 88 6.23 39.78 -0.78
N ARG A 89 6.80 39.39 -1.93
CA ARG A 89 7.00 40.28 -3.08
C ARG A 89 5.82 40.22 -4.04
N GLU A 90 5.65 41.29 -4.82
CA GLU A 90 4.67 41.38 -5.90
C GLU A 90 5.37 41.37 -7.27
N ARG A 91 4.62 40.99 -8.31
CA ARG A 91 5.11 40.80 -9.69
C ARG A 91 6.36 39.93 -9.73
N VAL A 92 6.28 38.78 -9.07
CA VAL A 92 7.36 37.80 -8.94
C VAL A 92 6.91 36.42 -9.37
N VAL A 93 7.82 35.68 -10.02
CA VAL A 93 7.70 34.24 -10.26
C VAL A 93 8.62 33.52 -9.27
N VAL A 94 8.01 32.78 -8.34
CA VAL A 94 8.72 32.06 -7.29
C VAL A 94 8.94 30.62 -7.72
N SER A 95 10.19 30.16 -7.77
CA SER A 95 10.55 28.75 -7.95
C SER A 95 10.86 28.16 -6.57
N THR A 96 10.10 27.16 -6.14
CA THR A 96 10.27 26.59 -4.80
C THR A 96 11.18 25.35 -4.80
N GLY A 97 11.81 25.07 -3.66
CA GLY A 97 12.45 23.78 -3.40
C GLY A 97 11.46 22.62 -3.46
N GLY A 98 11.95 21.40 -3.76
CA GLY A 98 11.09 20.21 -3.87
C GLY A 98 10.42 19.80 -2.55
N GLY A 99 10.96 20.22 -1.40
CA GLY A 99 10.38 19.96 -0.08
C GLY A 99 9.54 21.11 0.49
N ALA A 100 9.41 22.22 -0.24
CA ALA A 100 8.74 23.43 0.23
C ALA A 100 7.31 23.17 0.75
N VAL A 101 6.58 22.25 0.10
CA VAL A 101 5.18 21.93 0.42
C VAL A 101 4.99 21.08 1.69
N LEU A 102 6.07 20.54 2.27
CA LEU A 102 5.99 19.62 3.43
C LEU A 102 5.45 20.32 4.69
N ARG A 103 5.83 21.57 4.94
CA ARG A 103 5.34 22.36 6.07
C ARG A 103 4.05 23.10 5.71
N ALA A 104 3.02 22.99 6.54
CA ALA A 104 1.73 23.65 6.33
C ALA A 104 1.86 25.18 6.23
N GLU A 105 2.76 25.76 7.01
CA GLU A 105 3.04 27.21 7.03
C GLU A 105 3.59 27.70 5.68
N ASN A 106 4.42 26.88 5.03
CA ASN A 106 4.94 27.17 3.70
C ASN A 106 3.82 27.11 2.67
N ARG A 107 2.94 26.09 2.73
CA ARG A 107 1.77 26.00 1.84
C ARG A 107 0.88 27.23 1.96
N ARG A 108 0.64 27.70 3.19
CA ARG A 108 -0.10 28.95 3.43
C ARG A 108 0.58 30.15 2.80
N SER A 109 1.88 30.30 2.98
CA SER A 109 2.66 31.40 2.39
C SER A 109 2.68 31.33 0.85
N ILE A 110 2.69 30.14 0.28
CA ILE A 110 2.64 29.90 -1.17
C ILE A 110 1.26 30.25 -1.73
N ALA A 111 0.18 29.81 -1.07
CA ALA A 111 -1.19 29.96 -1.56
C ALA A 111 -1.78 31.37 -1.34
N ASP A 112 -1.47 32.01 -0.22
CA ASP A 112 -2.09 33.29 0.19
C ASP A 112 -1.69 34.46 -0.71
N GLY A 113 -2.47 34.74 -1.75
CA GLY A 113 -2.19 35.80 -2.74
C GLY A 113 -1.27 35.38 -3.89
N GLY A 114 -0.96 34.08 -4.03
CA GLY A 114 -0.17 33.53 -5.13
C GLY A 114 -0.96 32.57 -6.02
N PHE A 115 -0.67 32.56 -7.32
CA PHE A 115 -1.16 31.55 -8.26
C PHE A 115 -0.19 30.36 -8.29
N VAL A 116 -0.62 29.23 -7.73
CA VAL A 116 0.21 28.05 -7.46
C VAL A 116 0.12 27.09 -8.65
N VAL A 117 1.24 26.83 -9.30
CA VAL A 117 1.31 25.90 -10.44
C VAL A 117 2.24 24.75 -10.10
N CYS A 118 1.72 23.52 -10.13
CA CYS A 118 2.51 22.31 -9.97
C CYS A 118 3.10 21.87 -11.32
N LEU A 119 4.42 21.71 -11.37
CA LEU A 119 5.09 21.04 -12.48
C LEU A 119 5.25 19.55 -12.14
N GLU A 120 4.56 18.71 -12.91
CA GLU A 120 4.48 17.27 -12.72
C GLU A 120 5.34 16.54 -13.77
N ALA A 121 6.00 15.46 -13.38
CA ALA A 121 6.87 14.68 -14.25
C ALA A 121 7.00 13.24 -13.73
N ARG A 122 7.02 12.25 -14.62
CA ARG A 122 7.25 10.86 -14.19
C ARG A 122 8.62 10.69 -13.52
N PRO A 123 8.76 9.78 -12.54
CA PRO A 123 10.02 9.46 -11.89
C PRO A 123 11.19 9.24 -12.86
N GLU A 124 10.95 8.57 -13.98
CA GLU A 124 11.94 8.27 -15.02
C GLU A 124 12.41 9.54 -15.73
N THR A 125 11.48 10.46 -15.99
CA THR A 125 11.79 11.78 -16.57
C THR A 125 12.61 12.62 -15.59
N ILE A 126 12.21 12.64 -14.32
CA ILE A 126 12.95 13.31 -13.25
C ILE A 126 14.36 12.74 -13.15
N PHE A 127 14.49 11.42 -13.06
CA PHE A 127 15.78 10.74 -12.99
C PHE A 127 16.64 11.08 -14.20
N ARG A 128 16.11 11.01 -15.42
CA ARG A 128 16.84 11.37 -16.64
C ARG A 128 17.32 12.82 -16.62
N ARG A 129 16.44 13.78 -16.28
CA ARG A 129 16.77 15.22 -16.24
C ARG A 129 17.82 15.53 -15.21
N LEU A 130 17.70 14.89 -14.05
CA LEU A 130 18.72 14.94 -13.04
C LEU A 130 20.01 14.38 -13.69
N SER A 131 20.06 13.12 -14.09
CA SER A 131 21.27 12.47 -14.61
C SER A 131 21.95 13.20 -15.79
N SER A 132 21.19 13.89 -16.66
CA SER A 132 21.72 14.62 -17.83
C SER A 132 22.23 16.04 -17.54
N GLY A 133 21.81 16.65 -16.44
CA GLY A 133 22.16 18.03 -16.12
C GLY A 133 23.55 18.12 -15.51
N GLY A 134 24.59 18.36 -16.34
CA GLY A 134 26.02 18.42 -15.99
C GLY A 134 26.47 19.47 -14.96
N ARG A 135 25.59 19.96 -14.08
CA ARG A 135 26.00 20.60 -12.81
C ARG A 135 26.08 19.50 -11.75
N ALA A 136 27.30 19.02 -11.53
CA ALA A 136 27.67 18.01 -10.54
C ALA A 136 27.62 18.50 -9.07
N LEU A 137 26.82 19.52 -8.76
CA LEU A 137 26.72 20.12 -7.43
C LEU A 137 25.29 19.90 -6.91
N ASP A 138 25.19 19.27 -5.73
CA ASP A 138 24.00 19.11 -4.88
C ASP A 138 22.96 18.02 -5.22
N ARG A 139 23.29 16.72 -5.06
CA ARG A 139 22.27 15.66 -5.05
C ARG A 139 22.40 14.60 -3.94
N PRO A 140 21.84 14.87 -2.75
CA PRO A 140 21.59 13.85 -1.74
C PRO A 140 20.70 12.69 -2.26
N LEU A 141 19.80 12.99 -3.21
CA LEU A 141 18.82 12.04 -3.76
C LEU A 141 19.42 10.99 -4.70
N LEU A 142 20.63 11.23 -5.22
CA LEU A 142 21.34 10.29 -6.09
C LEU A 142 22.52 9.59 -5.39
N ALA A 143 22.73 9.86 -4.10
CA ALA A 143 23.85 9.31 -3.33
C ALA A 143 23.61 7.87 -2.82
N SER A 144 22.39 7.34 -2.98
CA SER A 144 22.02 5.95 -2.63
C SER A 144 22.20 4.99 -3.81
N GLY A 145 22.39 3.70 -3.54
CA GLY A 145 22.60 2.66 -4.56
C GLY A 145 21.49 2.52 -5.62
N ASP A 146 20.25 2.93 -5.31
CA ASP A 146 19.13 2.99 -6.29
C ASP A 146 18.38 4.34 -6.24
N PRO A 147 18.82 5.33 -7.05
CA PRO A 147 18.20 6.64 -7.07
C PRO A 147 16.80 6.70 -7.66
N LEU A 148 16.44 5.83 -8.61
CA LEU A 148 15.13 5.87 -9.27
C LEU A 148 14.04 5.42 -8.29
N SER A 149 14.29 4.34 -7.54
CA SER A 149 13.36 3.89 -6.51
C SER A 149 13.21 4.91 -5.38
N ARG A 150 14.29 5.60 -5.00
CA ARG A 150 14.23 6.70 -4.02
C ARG A 150 13.38 7.87 -4.53
N ILE A 151 13.50 8.23 -5.81
CA ILE A 151 12.65 9.24 -6.45
C ILE A 151 11.18 8.81 -6.42
N ARG A 152 10.87 7.56 -6.79
CA ARG A 152 9.51 7.00 -6.76
C ARG A 152 8.90 7.12 -5.36
N MET A 153 9.58 6.59 -4.35
CA MET A 153 9.15 6.62 -2.95
C MET A 153 8.88 8.05 -2.45
N LEU A 154 9.84 8.97 -2.66
CA LEU A 154 9.69 10.34 -2.15
C LEU A 154 8.62 11.13 -2.90
N LYS A 155 8.45 10.88 -4.20
CA LYS A 155 7.42 11.52 -4.99
C LYS A 155 6.04 11.02 -4.59
N GLU A 156 5.89 9.70 -4.42
CA GLU A 156 4.66 9.07 -3.93
C GLU A 156 4.25 9.63 -2.57
N ALA A 157 5.17 9.70 -1.60
CA ALA A 157 4.91 10.27 -0.28
C ALA A 157 4.48 11.75 -0.30
N ARG A 158 4.80 12.50 -1.36
CA ARG A 158 4.57 13.96 -1.45
C ARG A 158 3.49 14.35 -2.46
N GLN A 159 2.98 13.40 -3.25
CA GLN A 159 2.13 13.70 -4.39
C GLN A 159 0.86 14.47 -4.00
N HIS A 160 0.24 14.06 -2.90
CA HIS A 160 -0.95 14.72 -2.36
C HIS A 160 -0.71 16.19 -2.01
N LEU A 161 0.51 16.56 -1.58
CA LEU A 161 0.86 17.95 -1.27
C LEU A 161 1.16 18.77 -2.53
N TYR A 162 1.69 18.14 -3.58
CA TYR A 162 1.88 18.82 -4.87
C TYR A 162 0.56 19.09 -5.58
N ALA A 163 -0.44 18.22 -5.39
CA ALA A 163 -1.78 18.38 -5.93
C ALA A 163 -2.52 19.59 -5.33
N LEU A 164 -2.09 20.11 -4.17
CA LEU A 164 -2.57 21.36 -3.58
C LEU A 164 -2.05 22.56 -4.38
N CYS A 165 -2.60 22.77 -5.57
CA CYS A 165 -2.26 23.85 -6.49
C CYS A 165 -3.48 24.30 -7.31
N ASP A 166 -3.37 25.45 -7.99
CA ASP A 166 -4.44 25.96 -8.88
C ASP A 166 -4.37 25.33 -10.28
N TRP A 167 -3.18 24.89 -10.69
CA TRP A 167 -2.96 24.34 -12.02
C TRP A 167 -1.83 23.33 -12.02
N THR A 168 -1.99 22.22 -12.73
CA THR A 168 -0.95 21.20 -12.91
C THR A 168 -0.53 21.11 -14.36
N ILE A 169 0.78 21.07 -14.61
CA ILE A 169 1.35 20.90 -15.95
C ILE A 169 2.24 19.67 -15.98
N HIS A 170 1.88 18.68 -16.80
CA HIS A 170 2.73 17.52 -17.05
C HIS A 170 3.86 17.88 -18.01
N THR A 171 5.09 17.77 -17.53
CA THR A 171 6.27 18.29 -18.23
C THR A 171 7.01 17.22 -19.04
N ASP A 172 6.63 15.94 -18.97
CA ASP A 172 7.37 14.80 -19.54
C ASP A 172 7.84 14.98 -20.98
N VAL A 173 6.98 15.50 -21.83
CA VAL A 173 7.20 15.65 -23.28
C VAL A 173 7.29 17.11 -23.73
N LEU A 174 7.24 18.05 -22.78
CA LEU A 174 7.24 19.48 -23.05
C LEU A 174 8.62 20.08 -22.80
N THR A 175 9.03 20.97 -23.70
CA THR A 175 10.19 21.83 -23.49
C THR A 175 9.88 22.89 -22.41
N PRO A 176 10.89 23.43 -21.69
CA PRO A 176 10.67 24.51 -20.72
C PRO A 176 9.92 25.72 -21.30
N LYS A 177 10.11 26.03 -22.59
CA LYS A 177 9.37 27.11 -23.28
C LYS A 177 7.88 26.79 -23.44
N GLN A 178 7.52 25.55 -23.78
CA GLN A 178 6.13 25.13 -23.88
C GLN A 178 5.44 25.11 -22.51
N VAL A 179 6.14 24.63 -21.48
CA VAL A 179 5.64 24.67 -20.10
C VAL A 179 5.43 26.13 -19.64
N ALA A 180 6.39 27.02 -19.92
CA ALA A 180 6.27 28.44 -19.58
C ALA A 180 5.11 29.13 -20.32
N ALA A 181 4.88 28.81 -21.59
CA ALA A 181 3.73 29.31 -22.34
C ALA A 181 2.41 28.83 -21.71
N GLU A 182 2.37 27.58 -21.24
CA GLU A 182 1.21 27.02 -20.54
C GLU A 182 0.97 27.69 -19.17
N VAL A 183 2.03 27.95 -18.39
CA VAL A 183 1.93 28.72 -17.14
C VAL A 183 1.34 30.11 -17.41
N ALA A 184 1.86 30.80 -18.42
CA ALA A 184 1.40 32.15 -18.76
C ALA A 184 -0.06 32.15 -19.26
N ARG A 185 -0.45 31.14 -20.04
CA ARG A 185 -1.82 30.92 -20.49
C ARG A 185 -2.77 30.67 -19.31
N ALA A 186 -2.44 29.72 -18.44
CA ALA A 186 -3.23 29.41 -17.25
C ALA A 186 -3.38 30.63 -16.35
N TYR A 187 -2.28 31.34 -16.06
CA TYR A 187 -2.35 32.58 -15.29
C TYR A 187 -3.26 33.63 -15.96
N LYS A 188 -3.19 33.80 -17.28
CA LYS A 188 -4.03 34.75 -17.99
C LYS A 188 -5.52 34.39 -17.94
N ASP A 189 -5.84 33.11 -18.06
CA ASP A 189 -7.20 32.62 -18.30
C ASP A 189 -7.95 32.31 -17.00
N ILE A 190 -7.27 31.81 -15.97
CA ILE A 190 -7.94 31.32 -14.74
C ILE A 190 -7.55 32.05 -13.45
N SER A 191 -6.47 32.85 -13.41
CA SER A 191 -6.03 33.44 -12.13
C SER A 191 -7.05 34.39 -11.52
N ALA A 192 -7.89 35.01 -12.35
CA ALA A 192 -8.95 35.92 -11.95
C ALA A 192 -10.04 35.20 -11.14
N SER A 193 -10.49 34.02 -11.58
CA SER A 193 -11.50 33.23 -10.86
C SER A 193 -10.94 32.62 -9.57
N VAL A 194 -9.66 32.25 -9.61
CA VAL A 194 -8.93 31.71 -8.45
C VAL A 194 -8.85 32.73 -7.31
N SER A 195 -8.68 34.02 -7.61
CA SER A 195 -8.66 35.08 -6.58
C SER A 195 -10.02 35.40 -5.97
N THR A 196 -11.11 34.99 -6.60
CA THR A 196 -12.48 35.27 -6.12
C THR A 196 -13.09 34.14 -5.29
N ASP A 197 -12.43 32.98 -5.24
CA ASP A 197 -12.88 31.83 -4.45
C ASP A 197 -12.51 31.99 -2.96
N PRO A 198 -13.50 32.14 -2.05
CA PRO A 198 -13.25 32.33 -0.62
C PRO A 198 -12.74 31.08 0.09
N ASP A 199 -12.99 29.88 -0.45
CA ASP A 199 -12.62 28.60 0.17
C ASP A 199 -11.25 28.09 -0.31
N ARG A 200 -10.73 28.67 -1.39
CA ARG A 200 -9.43 28.32 -2.00
C ARG A 200 -8.29 28.23 -0.99
N LEU A 201 -8.15 29.24 -0.12
CA LEU A 201 -7.02 29.26 0.81
C LEU A 201 -7.11 28.09 1.79
N GLY A 202 -8.31 27.72 2.24
CA GLY A 202 -8.56 26.49 2.99
C GLY A 202 -8.15 25.27 2.17
N ALA A 203 -8.70 25.14 0.96
CA ALA A 203 -8.46 24.02 0.03
C ALA A 203 -6.96 23.70 -0.18
N LEU A 204 -6.13 24.72 -0.34
CA LEU A 204 -4.70 24.59 -0.62
C LEU A 204 -3.81 24.45 0.62
N THR A 205 -4.34 24.70 1.83
CA THR A 205 -3.52 24.81 3.05
C THR A 205 -3.92 23.87 4.18
N ASP A 206 -5.19 23.46 4.25
CA ASP A 206 -5.67 22.56 5.29
C ASP A 206 -4.98 21.20 5.22
N ARG A 207 -4.79 20.56 6.38
CA ARG A 207 -4.35 19.17 6.49
C ARG A 207 -5.50 18.20 6.18
N ASN A 208 -6.74 18.66 6.33
CA ASN A 208 -7.96 17.86 6.25
C ASN A 208 -8.81 18.14 5.00
N THR A 209 -8.32 18.92 4.03
CA THR A 209 -9.10 19.13 2.80
C THR A 209 -9.32 17.80 2.12
N GLU A 210 -10.59 17.41 2.18
CA GLU A 210 -11.15 16.24 1.57
C GLU A 210 -10.56 16.10 0.20
N THR A 211 -9.86 14.98 0.04
CA THR A 211 -9.30 14.55 -1.22
C THR A 211 -10.44 14.64 -2.24
N PRO A 212 -10.32 15.43 -3.33
CA PRO A 212 -11.34 15.50 -4.35
C PRO A 212 -11.86 14.09 -4.67
N PRO A 213 -13.18 13.88 -4.85
CA PRO A 213 -13.69 12.58 -5.28
C PRO A 213 -13.02 12.21 -6.62
N GLY A 214 -11.97 11.40 -6.55
CA GLY A 214 -11.08 11.11 -7.68
C GLY A 214 -9.56 11.22 -7.45
N THR A 215 -9.05 11.73 -6.32
CA THR A 215 -7.58 11.75 -6.05
C THR A 215 -7.13 10.58 -5.17
N LEU A 216 -7.04 9.40 -5.77
CA LEU A 216 -6.80 8.11 -5.10
C LEU A 216 -5.39 7.85 -4.52
N HIS A 217 -4.64 8.83 -4.00
CA HIS A 217 -3.20 8.60 -3.70
C HIS A 217 -2.69 8.89 -2.28
N THR A 218 -3.55 9.04 -1.27
CA THR A 218 -3.13 9.01 0.14
C THR A 218 -3.34 7.61 0.74
N VAL A 219 -2.33 7.11 1.46
CA VAL A 219 -2.51 5.98 2.38
C VAL A 219 -3.40 6.49 3.52
N PRO A 220 -4.63 5.97 3.71
CA PRO A 220 -5.53 6.49 4.74
C PRO A 220 -4.90 6.45 6.13
N GLU A 221 -5.26 7.37 7.01
CA GLU A 221 -4.74 7.38 8.38
C GLU A 221 -5.05 6.04 9.10
N GLY A 222 -4.00 5.37 9.56
CA GLY A 222 -4.05 4.04 10.16
C GLY A 222 -3.84 2.87 9.18
N ALA A 223 -3.75 3.12 7.87
CA ALA A 223 -3.43 2.08 6.90
C ALA A 223 -1.99 1.58 7.06
N ALA A 224 -1.82 0.26 7.03
CA ALA A 224 -0.53 -0.42 6.94
C ALA A 224 0.04 -0.33 5.52
N ALA A 225 -0.84 -0.41 4.52
CA ALA A 225 -0.46 -0.32 3.11
C ALA A 225 -1.64 0.13 2.24
N MET A 226 -1.32 0.51 1.01
CA MET A 226 -2.28 0.65 -0.07
C MET A 226 -1.94 -0.40 -1.13
N VAL A 227 -2.91 -1.21 -1.53
CA VAL A 227 -2.75 -2.14 -2.66
C VAL A 227 -3.24 -1.43 -3.91
N ARG A 228 -2.42 -1.43 -4.96
CA ARG A 228 -2.72 -0.79 -6.25
C ARG A 228 -2.45 -1.76 -7.38
N THR A 229 -3.52 -2.24 -8.00
CA THR A 229 -3.45 -3.22 -9.09
C THR A 229 -4.21 -2.70 -10.31
N ALA A 230 -4.09 -3.38 -11.45
CA ALA A 230 -4.84 -3.02 -12.65
C ALA A 230 -6.36 -3.15 -12.43
N SER A 231 -6.79 -4.09 -11.59
CA SER A 231 -8.21 -4.35 -11.32
C SER A 231 -8.79 -3.45 -10.22
N GLY A 232 -7.98 -2.65 -9.53
CA GLY A 232 -8.45 -1.70 -8.54
C GLY A 232 -7.43 -1.41 -7.43
N GLU A 233 -7.84 -0.54 -6.52
CA GLU A 233 -7.04 -0.13 -5.37
C GLU A 233 -7.87 -0.11 -4.09
N TYR A 234 -7.25 -0.53 -3.00
CA TYR A 234 -7.88 -0.55 -1.68
C TYR A 234 -6.86 -0.39 -0.54
N PRO A 235 -7.25 0.25 0.57
CA PRO A 235 -6.40 0.35 1.74
C PRO A 235 -6.46 -0.92 2.58
N VAL A 236 -5.33 -1.23 3.21
CA VAL A 236 -5.24 -2.26 4.26
C VAL A 236 -4.99 -1.54 5.58
N LEU A 237 -6.01 -1.48 6.43
CA LEU A 237 -5.94 -0.97 7.79
C LEU A 237 -5.48 -2.10 8.72
N ALA A 238 -4.51 -1.83 9.59
CA ALA A 238 -4.10 -2.79 10.61
C ALA A 238 -3.70 -2.09 11.90
N GLY A 239 -4.27 -2.55 13.01
CA GLY A 239 -4.17 -1.89 14.30
C GLY A 239 -4.87 -2.66 15.40
N TRP A 240 -4.83 -2.14 16.62
CA TRP A 240 -5.40 -2.80 17.79
C TRP A 240 -6.77 -2.22 18.15
N GLY A 241 -7.79 -3.08 18.31
CA GLY A 241 -9.14 -2.68 18.73
C GLY A 241 -9.90 -1.87 17.66
N MET A 242 -9.72 -2.26 16.39
CA MET A 242 -10.30 -1.57 15.24
C MET A 242 -11.76 -1.97 14.92
N LEU A 243 -12.27 -3.10 15.43
CA LEU A 243 -13.63 -3.58 15.12
C LEU A 243 -14.72 -2.59 15.53
N SER A 244 -14.60 -1.98 16.72
CA SER A 244 -15.49 -0.91 17.20
C SER A 244 -15.65 0.27 16.21
N GLY A 245 -14.66 0.52 15.35
CA GLY A 245 -14.66 1.56 14.33
C GLY A 245 -15.13 1.12 12.94
N LEU A 246 -15.48 -0.16 12.75
CA LEU A 246 -15.77 -0.74 11.43
C LEU A 246 -16.84 0.03 10.67
N GLY A 247 -17.99 0.32 11.29
CA GLY A 247 -19.09 1.04 10.64
C GLY A 247 -18.68 2.43 10.13
N LYS A 248 -17.87 3.16 10.89
CA LYS A 248 -17.31 4.45 10.47
C LYS A 248 -16.38 4.29 9.26
N ARG A 249 -15.48 3.30 9.29
CA ARG A 249 -14.55 3.02 8.18
C ARG A 249 -15.28 2.61 6.91
N LEU A 250 -16.37 1.84 7.02
CA LEU A 250 -17.22 1.52 5.88
C LEU A 250 -17.82 2.78 5.25
N ARG A 251 -18.37 3.70 6.05
CA ARG A 251 -18.90 4.97 5.52
C ARG A 251 -17.81 5.81 4.85
N GLU A 252 -16.65 5.93 5.46
CA GLU A 252 -15.49 6.64 4.87
C GLU A 252 -15.07 6.02 3.52
N ALA A 253 -15.19 4.70 3.37
CA ALA A 253 -14.95 3.99 2.11
C ALA A 253 -16.11 4.09 1.10
N GLY A 254 -17.13 4.92 1.36
CA GLY A 254 -18.31 5.07 0.50
C GLY A 254 -19.30 3.90 0.60
N ILE A 255 -19.16 3.04 1.61
CA ILE A 255 -20.03 1.89 1.86
C ILE A 255 -21.08 2.29 2.90
N ALA A 256 -22.26 2.69 2.41
CA ALA A 256 -23.37 3.17 3.24
C ALA A 256 -24.69 2.42 2.99
N ARG A 257 -24.71 1.47 2.05
CA ARG A 257 -25.87 0.65 1.72
C ARG A 257 -25.88 -0.63 2.58
N GLN A 258 -26.80 -1.55 2.27
CA GLN A 258 -26.91 -2.84 2.94
C GLN A 258 -25.58 -3.60 2.94
N VAL A 259 -25.21 -4.09 4.12
CA VAL A 259 -24.07 -4.97 4.38
C VAL A 259 -24.55 -6.39 4.70
N TYR A 260 -23.86 -7.39 4.17
CA TYR A 260 -24.06 -8.78 4.52
C TYR A 260 -22.78 -9.31 5.16
N VAL A 261 -22.81 -9.52 6.49
CA VAL A 261 -21.69 -10.06 7.23
C VAL A 261 -21.69 -11.58 7.06
N ILE A 262 -20.62 -12.13 6.51
CA ILE A 262 -20.41 -13.58 6.40
C ILE A 262 -19.26 -13.94 7.34
N SER A 263 -19.52 -14.89 8.24
CA SER A 263 -18.56 -15.35 9.26
C SER A 263 -18.65 -16.85 9.44
N ASP A 264 -17.67 -17.45 10.12
CA ASP A 264 -17.91 -18.73 10.80
C ASP A 264 -18.55 -18.51 12.18
N GLU A 265 -19.20 -19.55 12.70
CA GLU A 265 -19.91 -19.53 13.99
C GLU A 265 -19.02 -19.17 15.19
N ALA A 266 -17.76 -19.64 15.21
CA ALA A 266 -16.86 -19.40 16.34
C ALA A 266 -16.38 -17.93 16.38
N VAL A 267 -16.00 -17.40 15.22
CA VAL A 267 -15.64 -15.98 15.08
C VAL A 267 -16.84 -15.08 15.37
N PHE A 268 -18.02 -15.42 14.84
CA PHE A 268 -19.22 -14.62 15.06
C PHE A 268 -19.64 -14.62 16.54
N HIS A 269 -19.48 -15.75 17.24
CA HIS A 269 -19.70 -15.80 18.69
C HIS A 269 -18.80 -14.84 19.46
N HIS A 270 -17.55 -14.65 19.04
CA HIS A 270 -16.61 -13.76 19.72
C HIS A 270 -16.75 -12.28 19.34
N TYR A 271 -17.03 -11.99 18.06
CA TYR A 271 -16.91 -10.63 17.50
C TYR A 271 -18.19 -10.09 16.86
N GLY A 272 -19.22 -10.92 16.72
CA GLY A 272 -20.51 -10.55 16.10
C GLY A 272 -21.13 -9.34 16.79
N ASP A 273 -21.31 -9.39 18.11
CA ASP A 273 -21.92 -8.29 18.87
C ASP A 273 -21.16 -6.95 18.72
N GLU A 274 -19.82 -6.98 18.70
CA GLU A 274 -19.00 -5.78 18.51
C GLU A 274 -19.17 -5.21 17.09
N VAL A 275 -19.13 -6.09 16.08
CA VAL A 275 -19.33 -5.71 14.67
C VAL A 275 -20.73 -5.14 14.45
N GLU A 276 -21.77 -5.80 14.95
CA GLU A 276 -23.14 -5.33 14.85
C GLU A 276 -23.33 -3.98 15.57
N SER A 277 -22.73 -3.81 16.74
CA SER A 277 -22.76 -2.55 17.48
C SER A 277 -22.07 -1.43 16.70
N ALA A 278 -20.92 -1.69 16.09
CA ALA A 278 -20.20 -0.73 15.26
C ALA A 278 -21.00 -0.34 14.00
N LEU A 279 -21.67 -1.31 13.35
CA LEU A 279 -22.53 -1.06 12.19
C LEU A 279 -23.79 -0.26 12.57
N ARG A 280 -24.47 -0.62 13.67
CA ARG A 280 -25.62 0.12 14.21
C ARG A 280 -25.27 1.57 14.56
N SER A 281 -24.14 1.76 15.25
CA SER A 281 -23.68 3.10 15.67
C SER A 281 -23.36 4.01 14.49
N ALA A 282 -22.95 3.41 13.36
CA ALA A 282 -22.75 4.12 12.12
C ALA A 282 -24.00 4.14 11.24
N GLU A 283 -25.16 3.65 11.69
CA GLU A 283 -26.41 3.57 10.90
C GLU A 283 -26.25 2.83 9.56
N VAL A 284 -25.33 1.86 9.49
CA VAL A 284 -25.14 1.00 8.31
C VAL A 284 -26.10 -0.17 8.44
N PRO A 285 -27.09 -0.36 7.54
CA PRO A 285 -28.00 -1.48 7.63
C PRO A 285 -27.28 -2.78 7.28
N PHE A 286 -27.54 -3.84 8.04
CA PHE A 286 -26.84 -5.11 7.88
C PHE A 286 -27.71 -6.33 8.16
N ASP A 287 -27.28 -7.47 7.65
CA ASP A 287 -27.71 -8.82 8.01
C ASP A 287 -26.47 -9.71 8.16
N ALA A 288 -26.55 -10.78 8.94
CA ALA A 288 -25.44 -11.71 9.15
C ALA A 288 -25.81 -13.16 8.76
N TYR A 289 -24.82 -13.89 8.24
CA TYR A 289 -24.91 -15.32 7.95
C TYR A 289 -23.66 -16.03 8.47
N THR A 290 -23.84 -17.12 9.19
CA THR A 290 -22.75 -17.92 9.74
C THR A 290 -22.66 -19.29 9.10
N VAL A 291 -21.44 -19.78 8.90
CA VAL A 291 -21.15 -21.15 8.47
C VAL A 291 -20.44 -21.93 9.57
N PRO A 292 -20.46 -23.27 9.56
CA PRO A 292 -19.66 -24.06 10.49
C PRO A 292 -18.16 -23.71 10.39
N PRO A 293 -17.40 -23.77 11.49
CA PRO A 293 -15.97 -23.46 11.46
C PRO A 293 -15.15 -24.54 10.73
N GLY A 294 -14.05 -24.11 10.11
CA GLY A 294 -13.05 -24.99 9.50
C GLY A 294 -13.11 -25.10 7.97
N GLU A 295 -12.06 -25.70 7.41
CA GLU A 295 -11.80 -25.72 5.95
C GLU A 295 -12.87 -26.46 5.13
N ALA A 296 -13.65 -27.35 5.75
CA ALA A 296 -14.72 -28.09 5.08
C ALA A 296 -15.86 -27.18 4.58
N SER A 297 -16.10 -26.05 5.26
CA SER A 297 -17.09 -25.05 4.86
C SER A 297 -16.68 -24.27 3.62
N LYS A 298 -15.41 -24.35 3.21
CA LYS A 298 -14.89 -23.72 2.00
C LYS A 298 -15.27 -24.54 0.76
N SER A 299 -16.56 -24.65 0.47
CA SER A 299 -17.08 -25.53 -0.58
C SER A 299 -18.09 -24.83 -1.49
N LEU A 300 -18.32 -25.38 -2.69
CA LEU A 300 -19.40 -24.92 -3.57
C LEU A 300 -20.79 -25.10 -2.95
N GLY A 301 -20.99 -26.12 -2.10
CA GLY A 301 -22.26 -26.35 -1.41
C GLY A 301 -22.59 -25.18 -0.48
N THR A 302 -21.63 -24.82 0.37
CA THR A 302 -21.76 -23.68 1.29
C THR A 302 -21.90 -22.35 0.54
N ALA A 303 -21.18 -22.16 -0.57
CA ALA A 303 -21.38 -20.99 -1.42
C ALA A 303 -22.83 -20.92 -1.98
N SER A 304 -23.41 -22.06 -2.36
CA SER A 304 -24.81 -22.15 -2.81
C SER A 304 -25.79 -21.71 -1.73
N GLU A 305 -25.61 -22.19 -0.49
CA GLU A 305 -26.46 -21.80 0.64
C GLU A 305 -26.40 -20.29 0.90
N ILE A 306 -25.21 -19.69 0.79
CA ILE A 306 -25.04 -18.24 0.92
C ILE A 306 -25.75 -17.50 -0.23
N TYR A 307 -25.71 -18.02 -1.47
CA TYR A 307 -26.45 -17.41 -2.57
C TYR A 307 -27.96 -17.45 -2.32
N ASP A 308 -28.50 -18.57 -1.85
CA ASP A 308 -29.93 -18.71 -1.53
C ASP A 308 -30.34 -17.67 -0.48
N TRP A 309 -29.55 -17.53 0.59
CA TRP A 309 -29.76 -16.51 1.61
C TRP A 309 -29.70 -15.08 1.07
N LEU A 310 -28.73 -14.76 0.20
CA LEU A 310 -28.63 -13.44 -0.43
C LEU A 310 -29.84 -13.14 -1.33
N VAL A 311 -30.35 -14.13 -2.06
CA VAL A 311 -31.57 -14.00 -2.88
C VAL A 311 -32.80 -13.75 -2.01
N GLU A 312 -32.95 -14.51 -0.91
CA GLU A 312 -34.04 -14.30 0.05
C GLU A 312 -34.03 -12.90 0.65
N ARG A 313 -32.84 -12.36 0.94
CA ARG A 313 -32.65 -10.99 1.44
C ARG A 313 -32.64 -9.92 0.35
N ARG A 314 -32.94 -10.30 -0.89
CA ARG A 314 -33.02 -9.41 -2.06
C ARG A 314 -31.75 -8.58 -2.21
N ALA A 315 -30.59 -9.21 -2.06
CA ALA A 315 -29.30 -8.54 -2.21
C ALA A 315 -29.14 -7.94 -3.61
N GLU A 316 -28.72 -6.67 -3.67
CA GLU A 316 -28.53 -5.92 -4.91
C GLU A 316 -27.04 -5.69 -5.20
N ARG A 317 -26.73 -5.34 -6.46
CA ARG A 317 -25.35 -5.11 -6.92
C ARG A 317 -24.58 -4.03 -6.15
N GLY A 318 -25.31 -3.08 -5.55
CA GLY A 318 -24.72 -2.01 -4.74
C GLY A 318 -24.54 -2.34 -3.26
N HIS A 319 -24.92 -3.54 -2.82
CA HIS A 319 -24.73 -4.01 -1.44
C HIS A 319 -23.32 -4.59 -1.25
N THR A 320 -22.88 -4.71 0.00
CA THR A 320 -21.50 -5.13 0.31
C THR A 320 -21.48 -6.41 1.12
N ILE A 321 -20.59 -7.34 0.78
CA ILE A 321 -20.23 -8.45 1.67
C ILE A 321 -19.06 -8.03 2.58
N VAL A 322 -19.22 -8.25 3.88
CA VAL A 322 -18.14 -8.14 4.88
C VAL A 322 -17.76 -9.56 5.29
N ALA A 323 -16.55 -9.99 4.95
CA ALA A 323 -16.01 -11.29 5.32
C ALA A 323 -15.28 -11.19 6.66
N LEU A 324 -15.93 -11.62 7.74
CA LEU A 324 -15.40 -11.59 9.11
C LEU A 324 -14.89 -12.98 9.49
N GLY A 325 -13.57 -13.20 9.51
CA GLY A 325 -13.02 -14.52 9.83
C GLY A 325 -11.58 -14.75 9.39
N GLY A 326 -11.10 -15.98 9.54
CA GLY A 326 -9.80 -16.39 9.01
C GLY A 326 -9.79 -16.55 7.49
N GLY A 327 -8.68 -17.05 6.95
CA GLY A 327 -8.47 -17.25 5.50
C GLY A 327 -9.58 -18.07 4.80
N MET A 328 -10.17 -19.03 5.51
CA MET A 328 -11.30 -19.82 5.02
C MET A 328 -12.51 -18.95 4.68
N VAL A 329 -12.93 -18.09 5.62
CA VAL A 329 -14.09 -17.21 5.46
C VAL A 329 -13.80 -16.13 4.43
N THR A 330 -12.60 -15.53 4.43
CA THR A 330 -12.25 -14.49 3.46
C THR A 330 -12.31 -15.01 2.04
N ASP A 331 -11.84 -16.24 1.80
CA ASP A 331 -11.88 -16.83 0.46
C ASP A 331 -13.30 -17.24 0.05
N LEU A 332 -14.07 -17.87 0.95
CA LEU A 332 -15.45 -18.29 0.67
C LEU A 332 -16.34 -17.07 0.39
N ALA A 333 -16.37 -16.11 1.31
CA ALA A 333 -17.17 -14.90 1.18
C ALA A 333 -16.69 -14.04 0.00
N GLY A 334 -15.38 -14.01 -0.26
CA GLY A 334 -14.81 -13.36 -1.41
C GLY A 334 -15.25 -13.99 -2.73
N TYR A 335 -15.27 -15.32 -2.81
CA TYR A 335 -15.76 -16.05 -3.99
C TYR A 335 -17.24 -15.78 -4.22
N VAL A 336 -18.05 -15.78 -3.15
CA VAL A 336 -19.47 -15.41 -3.21
C VAL A 336 -19.61 -13.98 -3.73
N ALA A 337 -18.85 -13.02 -3.20
CA ALA A 337 -18.89 -11.62 -3.62
C ALA A 337 -18.50 -11.44 -5.09
N ALA A 338 -17.52 -12.21 -5.58
CA ALA A 338 -17.06 -12.16 -6.97
C ALA A 338 -18.10 -12.67 -7.97
N THR A 339 -18.94 -13.62 -7.56
CA THR A 339 -19.82 -14.39 -8.45
C THR A 339 -21.28 -14.01 -8.34
N PHE A 340 -21.75 -13.66 -7.14
CA PHE A 340 -23.12 -13.19 -6.93
C PHE A 340 -23.36 -11.87 -7.67
N ALA A 341 -24.49 -11.77 -8.38
CA ALA A 341 -24.83 -10.62 -9.25
C ALA A 341 -23.70 -10.19 -10.21
N ARG A 342 -22.78 -11.11 -10.58
CA ARG A 342 -21.56 -10.85 -11.37
C ARG A 342 -20.59 -9.87 -10.71
N GLY A 343 -20.54 -9.86 -9.38
CA GLY A 343 -19.64 -9.02 -8.59
C GLY A 343 -20.39 -7.96 -7.79
N ILE A 344 -20.29 -8.06 -6.47
CA ILE A 344 -20.70 -7.01 -5.51
C ILE A 344 -19.52 -6.57 -4.65
N PRO A 345 -19.53 -5.33 -4.10
CA PRO A 345 -18.48 -4.87 -3.19
C PRO A 345 -18.13 -5.87 -2.08
N LEU A 346 -16.84 -5.99 -1.78
CA LEU A 346 -16.27 -6.90 -0.79
C LEU A 346 -15.41 -6.12 0.21
N VAL A 347 -15.49 -6.45 1.49
CA VAL A 347 -14.60 -5.98 2.54
C VAL A 347 -14.10 -7.18 3.34
N HIS A 348 -12.80 -7.26 3.59
CA HIS A 348 -12.24 -8.28 4.47
C HIS A 348 -11.99 -7.73 5.87
N VAL A 349 -12.40 -8.50 6.88
CA VAL A 349 -12.11 -8.27 8.29
C VAL A 349 -11.44 -9.53 8.83
N PRO A 350 -10.15 -9.74 8.50
CA PRO A 350 -9.45 -10.98 8.86
C PRO A 350 -9.21 -11.09 10.37
N THR A 351 -9.44 -12.27 10.94
CA THR A 351 -9.31 -12.54 12.38
C THR A 351 -8.23 -13.58 12.73
N SER A 352 -7.42 -14.00 11.75
CA SER A 352 -6.22 -14.82 11.98
C SER A 352 -4.97 -14.16 11.41
N VAL A 353 -3.79 -14.49 11.94
CA VAL A 353 -2.51 -13.93 11.44
C VAL A 353 -2.38 -14.21 9.93
N LEU A 354 -2.64 -15.46 9.51
CA LEU A 354 -2.63 -15.86 8.10
C LEU A 354 -3.60 -15.03 7.25
N GLY A 355 -4.81 -14.79 7.76
CA GLY A 355 -5.80 -13.94 7.08
C GLY A 355 -5.33 -12.49 6.94
N MET A 356 -4.72 -11.93 7.99
CA MET A 356 -4.28 -10.54 8.03
C MET A 356 -3.12 -10.25 7.09
N VAL A 357 -2.13 -11.15 7.03
CA VAL A 357 -0.87 -10.89 6.32
C VAL A 357 -0.82 -11.49 4.92
N ASP A 358 -1.72 -12.44 4.61
CA ASP A 358 -1.68 -13.17 3.34
C ASP A 358 -3.05 -13.27 2.67
N ALA A 359 -4.00 -14.05 3.23
CA ALA A 359 -5.21 -14.45 2.50
C ALA A 359 -6.13 -13.28 2.12
N ALA A 360 -6.28 -12.26 2.98
CA ALA A 360 -7.11 -11.10 2.68
C ALA A 360 -6.48 -10.13 1.67
N ILE A 361 -5.24 -10.38 1.20
CA ILE A 361 -4.46 -9.46 0.36
C ILE A 361 -4.04 -10.14 -0.94
N GLY A 362 -4.44 -9.55 -2.07
CA GLY A 362 -4.06 -10.04 -3.40
C GLY A 362 -5.18 -10.64 -4.23
N GLY A 363 -6.42 -10.53 -3.76
CA GLY A 363 -7.64 -10.77 -4.53
C GLY A 363 -7.89 -12.22 -4.92
N LYS A 364 -7.06 -13.19 -4.50
CA LYS A 364 -7.31 -14.60 -4.74
C LYS A 364 -8.40 -15.07 -3.80
N VAL A 365 -9.58 -15.35 -4.33
CA VAL A 365 -10.73 -15.85 -3.56
C VAL A 365 -11.23 -17.13 -4.19
N GLY A 366 -11.76 -18.06 -3.40
CA GLY A 366 -12.15 -19.36 -3.95
C GLY A 366 -12.72 -20.35 -2.96
N VAL A 367 -13.13 -21.49 -3.52
CA VAL A 367 -13.64 -22.64 -2.79
C VAL A 367 -12.89 -23.91 -3.18
N ASN A 368 -12.93 -24.91 -2.30
CA ASN A 368 -12.33 -26.20 -2.54
C ASN A 368 -13.24 -27.10 -3.37
N HIS A 369 -12.63 -27.90 -4.24
CA HIS A 369 -13.25 -29.08 -4.83
C HIS A 369 -12.96 -30.28 -3.90
N PRO A 370 -13.83 -31.30 -3.80
CA PRO A 370 -13.58 -32.51 -2.99
C PRO A 370 -12.28 -33.29 -3.29
N ARG A 371 -11.58 -32.92 -4.37
CA ARG A 371 -10.33 -33.56 -4.83
C ARG A 371 -9.13 -32.60 -4.90
N ALA A 372 -9.35 -31.30 -4.70
CA ALA A 372 -8.29 -30.30 -4.84
C ALA A 372 -8.67 -28.99 -4.13
N LYS A 373 -7.73 -28.44 -3.36
CA LYS A 373 -7.92 -27.14 -2.70
C LYS A 373 -7.75 -25.97 -3.67
N ASN A 374 -8.52 -24.91 -3.46
CA ASN A 374 -8.39 -23.60 -4.14
C ASN A 374 -8.39 -23.61 -5.68
N VAL A 375 -8.86 -24.69 -6.33
CA VAL A 375 -8.88 -24.80 -7.79
C VAL A 375 -10.07 -24.11 -8.46
N ILE A 376 -11.08 -23.69 -7.68
CA ILE A 376 -12.26 -22.97 -8.16
C ILE A 376 -12.26 -21.60 -7.48
N GLY A 377 -12.11 -20.53 -8.25
CA GLY A 377 -11.95 -19.21 -7.68
C GLY A 377 -11.97 -18.07 -8.69
N ALA A 378 -11.67 -16.88 -8.21
CA ALA A 378 -11.56 -15.65 -9.00
C ALA A 378 -10.45 -14.75 -8.46
N PHE A 379 -9.95 -13.86 -9.30
CA PHE A 379 -9.22 -12.66 -8.87
C PHE A 379 -10.23 -11.53 -8.65
N TYR A 380 -10.50 -11.18 -7.40
CA TYR A 380 -11.51 -10.20 -7.01
C TYR A 380 -11.03 -9.35 -5.84
N GLN A 381 -10.79 -8.06 -6.10
CA GLN A 381 -10.21 -7.17 -5.10
C GLN A 381 -11.28 -6.66 -4.11
N PRO A 382 -10.98 -6.59 -2.80
CA PRO A 382 -11.84 -5.92 -1.85
C PRO A 382 -11.81 -4.39 -2.05
N ARG A 383 -12.73 -3.69 -1.39
CA ARG A 383 -12.74 -2.22 -1.25
C ARG A 383 -11.96 -1.74 -0.03
N LEU A 384 -11.79 -2.61 0.96
CA LEU A 384 -11.13 -2.35 2.23
C LEU A 384 -10.71 -3.68 2.86
N VAL A 385 -9.54 -3.70 3.49
CA VAL A 385 -9.16 -4.73 4.47
C VAL A 385 -8.99 -4.04 5.82
N LEU A 386 -9.64 -4.56 6.87
CA LEU A 386 -9.52 -4.06 8.23
C LEU A 386 -9.07 -5.18 9.16
N ALA A 387 -7.77 -5.21 9.46
CA ALA A 387 -7.13 -6.18 10.35
C ALA A 387 -7.09 -5.64 11.79
N ASP A 388 -8.02 -6.10 12.63
CA ASP A 388 -7.97 -5.86 14.07
C ASP A 388 -7.08 -6.91 14.76
N VAL A 389 -5.88 -6.52 15.14
CA VAL A 389 -4.89 -7.39 15.78
C VAL A 389 -5.37 -7.90 17.15
N ALA A 390 -6.28 -7.19 17.82
CA ALA A 390 -6.86 -7.65 19.08
C ALA A 390 -7.75 -8.90 18.89
N ALA A 391 -8.23 -9.17 17.66
CA ALA A 391 -8.99 -10.36 17.35
C ALA A 391 -8.18 -11.66 17.51
N LEU A 392 -6.85 -11.57 17.52
CA LEU A 392 -5.98 -12.73 17.71
C LEU A 392 -6.05 -13.31 19.14
N ARG A 393 -6.65 -12.59 20.10
CA ARG A 393 -6.78 -13.03 21.50
C ARG A 393 -7.62 -14.30 21.66
N THR A 394 -8.56 -14.55 20.75
CA THR A 394 -9.42 -15.74 20.77
C THR A 394 -8.93 -16.84 19.83
N LEU A 395 -7.89 -16.57 19.04
CA LEU A 395 -7.37 -17.51 18.07
C LEU A 395 -6.68 -18.69 18.78
N PRO A 396 -6.96 -19.95 18.40
CA PRO A 396 -6.29 -21.10 18.98
C PRO A 396 -4.76 -20.97 18.85
N PRO A 397 -3.96 -21.31 19.89
CA PRO A 397 -2.51 -21.10 19.85
C PRO A 397 -1.81 -21.72 18.63
N ARG A 398 -2.26 -22.90 18.18
CA ARG A 398 -1.70 -23.57 17.00
C ARG A 398 -1.91 -22.75 15.72
N GLU A 399 -3.10 -22.18 15.53
CA GLU A 399 -3.42 -21.30 14.40
C GLU A 399 -2.67 -19.96 14.48
N TYR A 400 -2.54 -19.42 15.69
CA TYR A 400 -1.74 -18.21 15.93
C TYR A 400 -0.30 -18.37 15.46
N PHE A 401 0.37 -19.43 15.93
CA PHE A 401 1.75 -19.72 15.53
C PHE A 401 1.87 -20.09 14.05
N SER A 402 0.91 -20.84 13.51
CA SER A 402 0.90 -21.21 12.08
C SER A 402 0.99 -19.98 11.18
N GLY A 403 0.20 -18.93 11.44
CA GLY A 403 0.21 -17.74 10.58
C GLY A 403 1.52 -16.94 10.59
N TRP A 404 2.36 -17.08 11.63
CA TRP A 404 3.67 -16.41 11.66
C TRP A 404 4.67 -16.97 10.65
N ALA A 405 4.43 -18.18 10.11
CA ALA A 405 5.25 -18.72 9.03
C ALA A 405 5.26 -17.78 7.81
N GLU A 406 4.13 -17.16 7.49
CA GLU A 406 4.03 -16.22 6.37
C GLU A 406 4.71 -14.89 6.65
N VAL A 407 4.69 -14.43 7.91
CA VAL A 407 5.41 -13.22 8.32
C VAL A 407 6.92 -13.43 8.24
N ILE A 408 7.41 -14.58 8.72
CA ILE A 408 8.82 -14.98 8.62
C ILE A 408 9.22 -15.12 7.15
N LYS A 409 8.37 -15.73 6.32
CA LYS A 409 8.58 -15.83 4.87
C LYS A 409 8.75 -14.44 4.24
N HIS A 410 7.87 -13.48 4.54
CA HIS A 410 7.99 -12.10 4.03
C HIS A 410 9.31 -11.46 4.44
N ALA A 411 9.76 -11.63 5.69
CA ALA A 411 11.05 -11.14 6.14
C ALA A 411 12.21 -11.79 5.34
N MET A 412 12.20 -13.12 5.20
CA MET A 412 13.23 -13.87 4.48
C MET A 412 13.36 -13.45 3.00
N ILE A 413 12.25 -13.16 2.33
CA ILE A 413 12.25 -12.81 0.90
C ILE A 413 12.39 -11.32 0.63
N ALA A 414 12.15 -10.42 1.59
CA ALA A 414 12.08 -8.99 1.28
C ALA A 414 12.73 -8.04 2.29
N ASP A 415 12.90 -8.43 3.56
CA ASP A 415 13.22 -7.46 4.61
C ASP A 415 13.99 -8.07 5.80
N GLY A 416 15.29 -7.84 5.82
CA GLY A 416 16.16 -8.26 6.93
C GLY A 416 15.98 -7.46 8.22
N ASP A 417 15.42 -6.24 8.15
CA ASP A 417 15.11 -5.45 9.34
C ASP A 417 13.88 -6.02 10.03
N LEU A 418 12.85 -6.42 9.27
CA LEU A 418 11.71 -7.18 9.80
C LEU A 418 12.16 -8.51 10.41
N LEU A 419 13.11 -9.23 9.79
CA LEU A 419 13.63 -10.47 10.36
C LEU A 419 14.26 -10.23 11.74
N SER A 420 15.09 -9.19 11.84
CA SER A 420 15.78 -8.83 13.08
C SER A 420 14.77 -8.36 14.14
N PHE A 421 13.74 -7.61 13.74
CA PHE A 421 12.64 -7.23 14.62
C PHE A 421 11.89 -8.45 15.19
N LEU A 422 11.59 -9.45 14.35
CA LEU A 422 10.91 -10.68 14.79
C LEU A 422 11.75 -11.50 15.77
N GLU A 423 13.08 -11.48 15.63
CA GLU A 423 14.03 -12.13 16.54
C GLU A 423 14.06 -11.41 17.90
N GLU A 424 14.21 -10.08 17.89
CA GLU A 424 14.29 -9.23 19.09
C GLU A 424 12.97 -9.25 19.88
N GLU A 425 11.84 -9.15 19.19
CA GLU A 425 10.51 -8.99 19.79
C GLU A 425 9.76 -10.31 19.98
N SER A 426 10.37 -11.46 19.65
CA SER A 426 9.72 -12.78 19.68
C SER A 426 8.99 -13.03 21.01
N GLY A 427 9.61 -12.71 22.15
CA GLY A 427 9.00 -12.92 23.46
C GLY A 427 7.74 -12.09 23.72
N GLN A 428 7.66 -10.87 23.17
CA GLN A 428 6.50 -9.99 23.28
C GLN A 428 5.40 -10.41 22.29
N ILE A 429 5.78 -10.76 21.06
CA ILE A 429 4.87 -11.23 20.02
C ILE A 429 4.21 -12.56 20.44
N GLN A 430 4.96 -13.50 21.01
CA GLN A 430 4.39 -14.77 21.51
C GLN A 430 3.33 -14.57 22.60
N LYS A 431 3.39 -13.46 23.35
CA LYS A 431 2.41 -13.07 24.38
C LYS A 431 1.27 -12.22 23.84
N LEU A 432 1.26 -11.94 22.53
CA LEU A 432 0.31 -11.06 21.86
C LEU A 432 0.31 -9.64 22.47
N GLU A 433 1.50 -9.09 22.74
CA GLU A 433 1.63 -7.70 23.18
C GLU A 433 1.24 -6.74 22.05
N SER A 434 0.46 -5.72 22.39
CA SER A 434 -0.23 -4.88 21.40
C SER A 434 0.72 -4.19 20.40
N GLY A 435 1.79 -3.56 20.90
CA GLY A 435 2.72 -2.81 20.06
C GLY A 435 3.50 -3.71 19.08
N PRO A 436 4.37 -4.62 19.57
CA PRO A 436 5.23 -5.42 18.70
C PRO A 436 4.46 -6.33 17.73
N THR A 437 3.36 -6.93 18.18
CA THR A 437 2.52 -7.79 17.32
C THR A 437 1.90 -6.98 16.19
N THR A 438 1.35 -5.81 16.49
CA THR A 438 0.74 -4.94 15.48
C THR A 438 1.77 -4.47 14.47
N GLU A 439 2.96 -4.08 14.93
CA GLU A 439 4.02 -3.60 14.04
C GLU A 439 4.52 -4.69 13.09
N ALA A 440 4.78 -5.91 13.58
CA ALA A 440 5.18 -7.01 12.72
C ALA A 440 4.12 -7.35 11.65
N ILE A 441 2.84 -7.36 12.03
CA ILE A 441 1.73 -7.58 11.09
C ILE A 441 1.68 -6.46 10.05
N ARG A 442 1.84 -5.19 10.46
CA ARG A 442 1.84 -4.03 9.55
C ARG A 442 2.98 -4.10 8.53
N GLN A 443 4.19 -4.43 8.96
CA GLN A 443 5.35 -4.57 8.07
C GLN A 443 5.15 -5.73 7.08
N SER A 444 4.65 -6.88 7.56
CA SER A 444 4.31 -8.04 6.73
C SER A 444 3.26 -7.69 5.66
N ILE A 445 2.19 -6.99 6.05
CA ILE A 445 1.16 -6.47 5.15
C ILE A 445 1.77 -5.56 4.09
N ALA A 446 2.69 -4.65 4.47
CA ALA A 446 3.33 -3.73 3.54
C ALA A 446 4.18 -4.46 2.49
N ILE A 447 4.87 -5.53 2.88
CA ILE A 447 5.62 -6.38 1.95
C ILE A 447 4.66 -7.07 0.97
N LYS A 448 3.63 -7.75 1.47
CA LYS A 448 2.64 -8.45 0.63
C LYS A 448 1.94 -7.48 -0.34
N ALA A 449 1.53 -6.32 0.15
CA ALA A 449 0.87 -5.29 -0.65
C ALA A 449 1.77 -4.77 -1.78
N ARG A 450 3.06 -4.57 -1.51
CA ARG A 450 4.04 -4.15 -2.54
C ARG A 450 4.16 -5.19 -3.65
N VAL A 451 4.36 -6.46 -3.29
CA VAL A 451 4.51 -7.55 -4.26
C VAL A 451 3.24 -7.75 -5.08
N VAL A 452 2.06 -7.74 -4.44
CA VAL A 452 0.76 -7.83 -5.12
C VAL A 452 0.52 -6.65 -6.07
N SER A 453 0.90 -5.43 -5.66
CA SER A 453 0.72 -4.23 -6.49
C SER A 453 1.63 -4.25 -7.72
N ALA A 454 2.81 -4.84 -7.59
CA ALA A 454 3.73 -5.01 -8.71
C ALA A 454 3.31 -6.11 -9.69
N ASP A 455 2.68 -7.18 -9.19
CA ASP A 455 2.29 -8.34 -10.00
C ASP A 455 0.97 -8.96 -9.52
N GLU A 456 -0.16 -8.41 -9.97
CA GLU A 456 -1.50 -8.83 -9.53
C GLU A 456 -1.80 -10.30 -9.90
N ARG A 457 -1.40 -10.74 -11.09
CA ARG A 457 -1.83 -12.03 -11.67
C ARG A 457 -0.72 -13.05 -11.83
N GLU A 458 0.43 -12.84 -11.18
CA GLU A 458 1.58 -13.75 -11.25
C GLU A 458 2.15 -13.86 -12.67
N GLU A 459 2.14 -12.75 -13.41
CA GLU A 459 2.56 -12.67 -14.81
C GLU A 459 4.05 -12.33 -14.95
N THR A 460 4.63 -11.59 -14.00
CA THR A 460 6.04 -11.14 -14.08
C THR A 460 6.99 -12.03 -13.29
N GLY A 461 6.46 -12.87 -12.40
CA GLY A 461 7.23 -13.72 -11.50
C GLY A 461 7.58 -13.03 -10.17
N GLU A 462 7.32 -11.73 -10.03
CA GLU A 462 7.57 -11.01 -8.76
C GLU A 462 6.66 -11.55 -7.65
N ARG A 463 5.38 -11.80 -7.96
CA ARG A 463 4.47 -12.43 -6.99
C ARG A 463 4.79 -13.89 -6.70
N THR A 464 5.50 -14.57 -7.61
CA THR A 464 5.97 -15.95 -7.39
C THR A 464 6.99 -16.04 -6.25
N THR A 465 7.72 -14.97 -5.93
CA THR A 465 8.64 -14.96 -4.77
C THR A 465 7.96 -15.24 -3.44
N LEU A 466 6.65 -14.96 -3.33
CA LEU A 466 5.83 -15.31 -2.16
C LEU A 466 5.64 -16.82 -1.99
N ASN A 467 6.06 -17.65 -2.96
CA ASN A 467 5.98 -19.10 -2.87
C ASN A 467 7.24 -19.72 -2.23
N TYR A 468 8.08 -18.94 -1.54
CA TYR A 468 9.20 -19.46 -0.76
C TYR A 468 8.72 -20.47 0.29
N GLY A 469 9.06 -21.75 0.06
CA GLY A 469 8.60 -22.90 0.84
C GLY A 469 7.33 -23.59 0.34
N HIS A 470 6.51 -22.93 -0.49
CA HIS A 470 5.18 -23.45 -0.89
C HIS A 470 5.23 -24.70 -1.77
N THR A 471 6.29 -24.89 -2.56
CA THR A 471 6.45 -26.09 -3.41
C THR A 471 6.37 -27.38 -2.60
N LEU A 472 7.10 -27.47 -1.48
CA LEU A 472 7.02 -28.63 -0.60
C LEU A 472 5.80 -28.57 0.31
N ALA A 473 5.40 -27.37 0.77
CA ALA A 473 4.24 -27.20 1.64
C ALA A 473 2.96 -27.81 1.04
N HIS A 474 2.64 -27.44 -0.20
CA HIS A 474 1.46 -27.96 -0.89
C HIS A 474 1.51 -29.48 -1.07
N ALA A 475 2.70 -30.04 -1.30
CA ALA A 475 2.87 -31.48 -1.42
C ALA A 475 2.65 -32.20 -0.07
N ILE A 476 3.15 -31.65 1.04
CA ILE A 476 2.90 -32.16 2.40
C ILE A 476 1.41 -32.11 2.72
N GLU A 477 0.76 -30.98 2.46
CA GLU A 477 -0.67 -30.80 2.69
C GLU A 477 -1.50 -31.81 1.89
N SER A 478 -1.21 -31.97 0.60
CA SER A 478 -1.89 -32.92 -0.28
C SER A 478 -1.66 -34.37 0.16
N ALA A 479 -0.42 -34.74 0.49
CA ALA A 479 -0.07 -36.11 0.87
C ALA A 479 -0.67 -36.53 2.21
N THR A 480 -0.97 -35.56 3.09
CA THR A 480 -1.54 -35.80 4.42
C THR A 480 -3.05 -35.55 4.49
N GLY A 481 -3.71 -35.32 3.35
CA GLY A 481 -5.15 -35.11 3.28
C GLY A 481 -5.61 -33.81 3.96
N TYR A 482 -4.74 -32.79 4.02
CA TYR A 482 -5.04 -31.43 4.48
C TYR A 482 -5.51 -31.27 5.94
N GLY A 483 -5.42 -32.33 6.76
CA GLY A 483 -5.86 -32.30 8.16
C GLY A 483 -4.73 -32.45 9.19
N ARG A 484 -3.54 -32.91 8.78
CA ARG A 484 -2.45 -33.20 9.70
C ARG A 484 -1.62 -31.95 10.05
N PHE A 485 -1.16 -31.24 9.02
CA PHE A 485 -0.39 -30.01 9.16
C PHE A 485 -1.27 -28.83 8.79
N LEU A 486 -1.19 -27.76 9.58
CA LEU A 486 -1.72 -26.47 9.18
C LEU A 486 -0.85 -25.88 8.05
N HIS A 487 -1.42 -24.97 7.26
CA HIS A 487 -0.72 -24.39 6.11
C HIS A 487 0.64 -23.81 6.49
N GLY A 488 0.70 -22.96 7.53
CA GLY A 488 1.95 -22.35 7.96
C GLY A 488 2.96 -23.36 8.54
N GLU A 489 2.51 -24.47 9.10
CA GLU A 489 3.42 -25.55 9.53
C GLU A 489 4.09 -26.21 8.32
N ALA A 490 3.31 -26.49 7.27
CA ALA A 490 3.82 -27.03 6.02
C ALA A 490 4.76 -26.04 5.30
N VAL A 491 4.43 -24.74 5.32
CA VAL A 491 5.28 -23.66 4.78
C VAL A 491 6.60 -23.56 5.56
N ALA A 492 6.60 -23.67 6.88
CA ALA A 492 7.83 -23.67 7.69
C ALA A 492 8.79 -24.84 7.33
N ILE A 493 8.23 -26.04 7.15
CA ILE A 493 8.98 -27.22 6.68
C ILE A 493 9.51 -27.00 5.26
N GLY A 494 8.66 -26.41 4.41
CA GLY A 494 9.01 -26.05 3.04
C GLY A 494 10.14 -25.03 2.94
N MET A 495 10.10 -23.96 3.75
CA MET A 495 11.17 -22.97 3.85
C MET A 495 12.48 -23.61 4.35
N THR A 496 12.40 -24.59 5.25
CA THR A 496 13.58 -25.33 5.71
C THR A 496 14.21 -26.12 4.56
N ALA A 497 13.40 -26.80 3.74
CA ALA A 497 13.90 -27.49 2.55
C ALA A 497 14.49 -26.50 1.51
N ALA A 498 13.79 -25.40 1.22
CA ALA A 498 14.25 -24.39 0.26
C ALA A 498 15.57 -23.73 0.69
N ALA A 499 15.73 -23.45 2.00
CA ALA A 499 16.98 -22.96 2.56
C ALA A 499 18.13 -23.97 2.38
N ARG A 500 17.89 -25.27 2.63
CA ARG A 500 18.88 -26.34 2.42
C ARG A 500 19.25 -26.53 0.95
N ILE A 501 18.30 -26.40 0.04
CA ILE A 501 18.58 -26.40 -1.41
C ILE A 501 19.48 -25.19 -1.75
N SER A 502 19.14 -24.00 -1.24
CA SER A 502 19.92 -22.77 -1.47
C SER A 502 21.36 -22.90 -0.93
N GLU A 503 21.54 -23.52 0.23
CA GLU A 503 22.85 -23.83 0.83
C GLU A 503 23.70 -24.73 -0.06
N ARG A 504 23.12 -25.85 -0.52
CA ARG A 504 23.82 -26.86 -1.34
C ARG A 504 24.20 -26.32 -2.72
N LEU A 505 23.47 -25.33 -3.21
CA LEU A 505 23.81 -24.59 -4.43
C LEU A 505 24.83 -23.46 -4.18
N GLY A 506 25.27 -23.24 -2.94
CA GLY A 506 26.21 -22.18 -2.56
C GLY A 506 25.60 -20.77 -2.60
N LEU A 507 24.28 -20.65 -2.58
CA LEU A 507 23.56 -19.38 -2.68
C LEU A 507 23.34 -18.73 -1.31
N LEU A 508 22.95 -19.51 -0.30
CA LEU A 508 22.57 -18.98 1.02
C LEU A 508 23.64 -19.29 2.07
N SER A 509 23.96 -18.31 2.91
CA SER A 509 24.95 -18.48 3.97
C SER A 509 24.43 -19.38 5.12
N PRO A 510 25.33 -20.13 5.79
CA PRO A 510 24.95 -20.91 6.98
C PRO A 510 24.30 -20.07 8.09
N ASP A 511 24.75 -18.82 8.26
CA ASP A 511 24.19 -17.87 9.23
C ASP A 511 22.71 -17.54 8.93
N ALA A 512 22.37 -17.26 7.66
CA ALA A 512 21.00 -16.96 7.28
C ALA A 512 20.06 -18.17 7.50
N ILE A 513 20.57 -19.39 7.28
CA ILE A 513 19.83 -20.63 7.54
C ILE A 513 19.58 -20.81 9.03
N GLU A 514 20.62 -20.58 9.85
CA GLU A 514 20.53 -20.71 11.30
C GLU A 514 19.54 -19.69 11.88
N ARG A 515 19.57 -18.44 11.41
CA ARG A 515 18.60 -17.40 11.77
C ARG A 515 17.18 -17.81 11.43
N GLN A 516 16.92 -18.29 10.20
CA GLN A 516 15.60 -18.79 9.80
C GLN A 516 15.13 -19.92 10.71
N GLN A 517 15.97 -20.92 10.98
CA GLN A 517 15.62 -22.08 11.80
C GLN A 517 15.32 -21.68 13.25
N ARG A 518 16.20 -20.90 13.88
CA ARG A 518 16.00 -20.39 15.24
C ARG A 518 14.70 -19.60 15.36
N LEU A 519 14.38 -18.78 14.35
CA LEU A 519 13.15 -17.99 14.36
C LEU A 519 11.91 -18.88 14.20
N LEU A 520 11.90 -19.81 13.25
CA LEU A 520 10.78 -20.76 13.10
C LEU A 520 10.53 -21.55 14.39
N GLU A 521 11.58 -22.04 15.05
CA GLU A 521 11.48 -22.75 16.33
C GLU A 521 10.97 -21.83 17.46
N ALA A 522 11.44 -20.57 17.52
CA ALA A 522 10.97 -19.59 18.49
C ALA A 522 9.46 -19.33 18.36
N TYR A 523 8.93 -19.38 17.14
CA TYR A 523 7.49 -19.28 16.85
C TYR A 523 6.79 -20.64 16.86
N ARG A 524 7.41 -21.69 17.41
CA ARG A 524 6.85 -23.05 17.60
C ARG A 524 6.42 -23.73 16.30
N LEU A 525 7.06 -23.37 15.19
CA LEU A 525 6.81 -23.96 13.88
C LEU A 525 7.72 -25.18 13.67
N PRO A 526 7.20 -26.26 13.05
CA PRO A 526 8.00 -27.44 12.78
C PRO A 526 9.00 -27.17 11.65
N LEU A 527 10.22 -27.69 11.81
CA LEU A 527 11.23 -27.74 10.74
C LEU A 527 11.16 -29.02 9.91
N LYS A 528 10.44 -30.04 10.40
CA LYS A 528 10.36 -31.38 9.82
C LYS A 528 8.94 -31.92 9.86
N ALA A 529 8.56 -32.69 8.85
CA ALA A 529 7.37 -33.52 8.83
C ALA A 529 7.75 -34.93 9.30
N GLU A 530 7.39 -35.28 10.54
CA GLU A 530 7.64 -36.62 11.09
C GLU A 530 6.51 -37.60 10.74
N GLY A 531 6.83 -38.88 10.53
CA GLY A 531 5.88 -39.97 10.27
C GLY A 531 5.10 -39.79 8.97
N ILE A 532 5.69 -39.18 7.94
CA ILE A 532 5.03 -38.96 6.64
C ILE A 532 5.54 -39.94 5.59
N ASP A 533 4.64 -40.38 4.71
CA ASP A 533 4.99 -41.18 3.54
C ASP A 533 5.69 -40.30 2.50
N ARG A 534 7.02 -40.35 2.47
CA ARG A 534 7.84 -39.56 1.56
C ARG A 534 7.50 -39.81 0.09
N ASP A 535 7.22 -41.06 -0.29
CA ASP A 535 6.91 -41.42 -1.67
C ASP A 535 5.61 -40.73 -2.12
N ARG A 536 4.63 -40.58 -1.22
CA ARG A 536 3.42 -39.79 -1.50
C ARG A 536 3.70 -38.30 -1.65
N VAL A 537 4.58 -37.72 -0.85
CA VAL A 537 4.96 -36.31 -0.96
C VAL A 537 5.67 -36.06 -2.29
N GLU A 538 6.63 -36.90 -2.65
CA GLU A 538 7.33 -36.79 -3.93
C GLU A 538 6.40 -36.99 -5.13
N ALA A 539 5.44 -37.92 -5.03
CA ALA A 539 4.41 -38.10 -6.05
C ALA A 539 3.51 -36.86 -6.18
N ALA A 540 3.12 -36.22 -5.07
CA ALA A 540 2.34 -34.99 -5.07
C ALA A 540 3.11 -33.83 -5.73
N MET A 541 4.42 -33.68 -5.44
CA MET A 541 5.28 -32.70 -6.11
C MET A 541 5.36 -32.95 -7.63
N ALA A 542 5.47 -34.22 -8.05
CA ALA A 542 5.53 -34.58 -9.46
C ALA A 542 4.21 -34.34 -10.21
N LEU A 543 3.08 -34.44 -9.53
CA LEU A 543 1.76 -34.10 -10.09
C LEU A 543 1.63 -32.60 -10.34
N ASP A 544 2.02 -31.76 -9.38
CA ASP A 544 2.03 -30.29 -9.56
C ASP A 544 2.93 -29.88 -10.73
N LYS A 545 4.10 -30.53 -10.87
CA LYS A 545 5.00 -30.38 -12.03
C LYS A 545 4.30 -30.65 -13.38
N LYS A 546 3.54 -31.75 -13.48
CA LYS A 546 2.84 -32.13 -14.73
C LYS A 546 1.74 -31.15 -15.12
N VAL A 547 1.07 -30.56 -14.14
CA VAL A 547 0.00 -29.57 -14.38
C VAL A 547 0.58 -28.26 -14.94
N ARG A 548 1.80 -27.88 -14.51
CA ARG A 548 2.48 -26.65 -14.94
C ARG A 548 3.30 -26.78 -16.23
N GLY A 549 3.49 -28.01 -16.74
CA GLY A 549 4.09 -28.26 -18.06
C GLY A 549 5.62 -28.16 -18.16
N GLU A 550 6.33 -27.82 -17.07
CA GLU A 550 7.78 -27.52 -17.08
C GLU A 550 8.54 -28.16 -15.91
N ASN A 551 9.83 -27.82 -15.73
CA ASN A 551 10.60 -28.18 -14.54
C ASN A 551 10.00 -27.53 -13.27
N VAL A 552 10.27 -28.12 -12.10
CA VAL A 552 9.79 -27.51 -10.84
C VAL A 552 10.53 -26.19 -10.66
N GLN A 553 9.80 -25.08 -10.71
CA GLN A 553 10.34 -23.77 -10.40
C GLN A 553 10.41 -23.62 -8.88
N TRP A 554 11.62 -23.55 -8.35
CA TRP A 554 11.90 -23.33 -6.94
C TRP A 554 12.08 -21.85 -6.67
N VAL A 555 11.47 -21.38 -5.58
CA VAL A 555 11.82 -20.11 -4.97
C VAL A 555 12.89 -20.39 -3.92
N LEU A 556 14.09 -19.86 -4.14
CA LEU A 556 15.28 -20.01 -3.31
C LEU A 556 15.77 -18.63 -2.86
N LEU A 557 16.84 -18.59 -2.06
CA LEU A 557 17.44 -17.33 -1.58
C LEU A 557 18.95 -17.28 -1.89
N GLU A 558 19.42 -16.13 -2.37
CA GLU A 558 20.86 -15.79 -2.42
C GLU A 558 21.31 -15.01 -1.17
N GLY A 559 20.34 -14.59 -0.37
CA GLY A 559 20.50 -13.85 0.88
C GLY A 559 19.14 -13.50 1.44
N ILE A 560 19.11 -13.03 2.69
CA ILE A 560 17.87 -12.47 3.27
C ILE A 560 17.49 -11.22 2.45
N GLY A 561 16.23 -11.18 1.98
CA GLY A 561 15.74 -10.13 1.10
C GLY A 561 16.10 -10.30 -0.38
N GLN A 562 16.69 -11.43 -0.78
CA GLN A 562 17.18 -11.69 -2.14
C GLN A 562 16.65 -13.02 -2.68
N PRO A 563 15.36 -13.10 -3.05
CA PRO A 563 14.75 -14.31 -3.59
C PRO A 563 15.14 -14.52 -5.05
N VAL A 564 15.34 -15.78 -5.43
CA VAL A 564 15.68 -16.18 -6.81
C VAL A 564 14.80 -17.34 -7.25
N LEU A 565 14.32 -17.29 -8.50
CA LEU A 565 13.57 -18.37 -9.14
C LEU A 565 14.55 -19.28 -9.90
N ARG A 566 14.51 -20.59 -9.64
CA ARG A 566 15.40 -21.59 -10.26
C ARG A 566 14.62 -22.81 -10.74
N GLU A 567 14.82 -23.19 -11.99
CA GLU A 567 14.24 -24.39 -12.61
C GLU A 567 15.27 -25.49 -12.87
N ASP A 568 16.55 -25.13 -12.77
CA ASP A 568 17.73 -25.96 -13.02
C ASP A 568 18.30 -26.56 -11.72
N VAL A 569 17.46 -26.79 -10.71
CA VAL A 569 17.88 -27.40 -9.45
C VAL A 569 18.16 -28.90 -9.67
N PRO A 570 19.40 -29.38 -9.41
CA PRO A 570 19.74 -30.80 -9.56
C PRO A 570 18.87 -31.70 -8.66
N LYS A 571 18.45 -32.84 -9.21
CA LYS A 571 17.50 -33.75 -8.53
C LYS A 571 18.07 -34.32 -7.23
N ASP A 572 19.36 -34.65 -7.22
CA ASP A 572 20.10 -35.13 -6.06
C ASP A 572 20.11 -34.11 -4.91
N VAL A 573 20.31 -32.82 -5.22
CA VAL A 573 20.22 -31.73 -4.23
C VAL A 573 18.84 -31.64 -3.60
N VAL A 574 17.77 -31.75 -4.41
CA VAL A 574 16.39 -31.77 -3.92
C VAL A 574 16.17 -32.99 -3.03
N GLU A 575 16.52 -34.19 -3.48
CA GLU A 575 16.31 -35.43 -2.71
C GLU A 575 17.03 -35.42 -1.36
N GLU A 576 18.24 -34.85 -1.30
CA GLU A 576 18.98 -34.70 -0.04
C GLU A 576 18.29 -33.73 0.91
N ALA A 577 17.86 -32.57 0.42
CA ALA A 577 17.12 -31.61 1.24
C ALA A 577 15.78 -32.19 1.76
N LEU A 578 15.06 -32.94 0.91
CA LEU A 578 13.82 -33.61 1.30
C LEU A 578 14.04 -34.68 2.37
N ARG A 579 15.13 -35.45 2.31
CA ARG A 579 15.48 -36.46 3.35
C ARG A 579 15.71 -35.84 4.73
N GLU A 580 16.19 -34.60 4.80
CA GLU A 580 16.44 -33.94 6.07
C GLU A 580 15.16 -33.54 6.80
N VAL A 581 14.12 -33.18 6.02
CA VAL A 581 12.87 -32.61 6.54
C VAL A 581 11.69 -33.57 6.53
N LEU A 582 11.68 -34.62 5.70
CA LEU A 582 10.66 -35.66 5.67
C LEU A 582 11.20 -36.90 6.40
N ARG A 583 10.71 -37.16 7.61
CA ARG A 583 11.21 -38.23 8.50
C ARG A 583 10.19 -39.29 8.83
#